data_AF-A0A553Q350-F1
#
_entry.id   AF-A0A553Q350-F1
#
_cell.length_a   1.000
_cell.length_b   1.000
_cell.length_c   1.000
_cell.angle_alpha   90.00
_cell.angle_beta   90.00
_cell.angle_gamma   90.00
#
_symmetry.space_group_name_H-M   'P 1'
#
loop_
_entity.id
_entity.type
_entity.pdbx_description
1 polymer ?
#
loop_
_entity_poly.entity_id
_entity_poly.type
_entity_poly.pdbx_seq_one_letter_code
_entity_poly.pdbx_strand_id
1 'polypeptide(L)'
;MIHRSSTPAGQQEFSAHTVLCCSAVAVCVARRKHFLSPLLLPLHTECKRDGPLYTINTLFFCRFGFGAWSCGELCAPSRLRSLSSALRPFTMPRVDADLKLDFKDVLFRPKRSSLKSRSEQTYIGIPVIAANMDTTGTFEMAQVLSKHTLFTAIQKHYSLAEWKTFAANHPECLEHVAASSGSGSADLENLSSILEAIPLIQYICLDVANGYSEHFVEFVKRVRERFPKHTIMAGNVVTGEMVEELILSGADIIKVGIGPGSVCTTRIKTGDGGCSCPGDVAKAFGAGADFVMLGGMLAGHDQCAGEVIEKDGKKFKLFYGMSSDTAMKKYVGGVAEYRASEGRTVQVAYKGDVENTIRDILGGLRSTCTYVGAAKLKELSRRTTFIRVTQQSSQMFS
;
A
#
# COMPACT_ATOMS: atom_id res chain seq x y z
N MET A 1 45.42 19.58 41.17
CA MET A 1 45.51 20.43 39.97
C MET A 1 45.09 19.55 38.79
N ILE A 2 44.07 19.79 37.98
CA ILE A 2 43.36 21.00 37.57
C ILE A 2 41.95 20.59 37.08
N HIS A 3 40.97 21.43 37.40
CA HIS A 3 39.64 21.69 36.83
C HIS A 3 38.67 20.57 36.41
N ARG A 4 37.61 20.44 37.23
CA ARG A 4 36.23 20.26 36.76
C ARG A 4 35.75 21.54 36.09
N SER A 5 35.32 21.46 34.83
CA SER A 5 34.49 22.47 34.17
C SER A 5 33.19 21.82 33.73
N SER A 6 32.12 22.19 34.43
CA SER A 6 30.73 21.94 34.10
C SER A 6 30.31 22.81 32.91
N THR A 7 29.84 22.18 31.84
CA THR A 7 29.05 22.83 30.78
C THR A 7 27.69 22.13 30.68
N PRO A 8 26.58 22.87 30.44
CA PRO A 8 25.25 22.29 30.44
C PRO A 8 25.03 21.49 29.16
N ALA A 9 24.56 20.24 29.32
CA ALA A 9 24.06 19.44 28.21
C ALA A 9 22.75 20.07 27.69
N GLY A 10 22.86 20.92 26.66
CA GLY A 10 21.75 21.24 25.79
C GLY A 10 21.43 20.00 24.96
N GLN A 11 20.44 19.22 25.37
CA GLN A 11 19.80 18.24 24.50
C GLN A 11 19.09 19.00 23.38
N GLN A 12 19.75 19.14 22.23
CA GLN A 12 19.03 19.31 20.97
C GLN A 12 18.39 17.95 20.64
N GLU A 13 17.12 17.81 21.00
CA GLU A 13 16.25 16.81 20.39
C GLU A 13 16.15 17.12 18.89
N PHE A 14 16.92 16.39 18.08
CA PHE A 14 16.63 16.28 16.66
C PHE A 14 15.36 15.44 16.50
N SER A 15 14.20 16.11 16.44
CA SER A 15 12.99 15.50 15.90
C SER A 15 13.18 15.29 14.39
N ALA A 16 13.77 14.16 14.02
CA ALA A 16 13.80 13.71 12.64
C ALA A 16 12.43 13.07 12.33
N HIS A 17 11.47 13.88 11.88
CA HIS A 17 10.29 13.38 11.19
C HIS A 17 10.72 12.89 9.80
N THR A 18 11.25 11.66 9.71
CA THR A 18 11.50 10.98 8.44
C THR A 18 10.39 9.99 8.19
N VAL A 19 9.46 10.32 7.29
CA VAL A 19 8.48 9.38 6.76
C VAL A 19 9.24 8.40 5.86
N LEU A 20 9.32 7.13 6.26
CA LEU A 20 9.78 6.07 5.36
C LEU A 20 8.73 5.95 4.25
N CYS A 21 9.02 6.44 3.05
CA CYS A 21 8.15 6.27 1.88
C CYS A 21 8.22 4.81 1.45
N CYS A 22 7.40 3.99 2.11
CA CYS A 22 7.50 2.54 2.02
C CYS A 22 7.17 2.08 0.60
N SER A 23 8.20 1.64 -0.13
CA SER A 23 8.14 1.28 -1.55
C SER A 23 7.75 -0.19 -1.78
N ALA A 24 6.91 -0.76 -0.92
CA ALA A 24 6.09 -1.92 -1.26
C ALA A 24 4.74 -1.41 -1.75
N VAL A 25 3.93 -2.27 -2.35
CA VAL A 25 2.48 -2.08 -2.20
C VAL A 25 2.14 -2.39 -0.74
N ALA A 26 2.41 -1.42 0.13
CA ALA A 26 2.19 -1.49 1.57
C ALA A 26 0.74 -1.11 1.81
N VAL A 27 0.02 -1.95 2.52
CA VAL A 27 -1.40 -1.77 2.71
C VAL A 27 -1.63 -1.30 4.14
N CYS A 28 -2.13 -0.07 4.32
CA CYS A 28 -2.48 0.49 5.64
C CYS A 28 -3.98 0.30 5.91
N VAL A 29 -4.33 -0.24 7.08
CA VAL A 29 -5.73 -0.46 7.51
C VAL A 29 -6.15 0.57 8.55
N ALA A 30 -7.21 1.33 8.27
CA ALA A 30 -7.93 2.11 9.28
C ALA A 30 -9.22 1.37 9.66
N ARG A 31 -9.29 0.75 10.84
CA ARG A 31 -10.52 0.08 11.30
C ARG A 31 -11.49 1.06 11.96
N ARG A 32 -12.74 1.12 11.47
CA ARG A 32 -13.88 1.78 12.13
C ARG A 32 -14.45 0.88 13.24
N LYS A 33 -14.60 1.39 14.48
CA LYS A 33 -15.34 0.68 15.55
C LYS A 33 -16.82 1.09 15.53
N HIS A 34 -17.74 0.14 15.57
CA HIS A 34 -19.18 0.38 15.80
C HIS A 34 -19.50 0.34 17.30
N PHE A 35 -20.18 1.36 17.83
CA PHE A 35 -20.76 1.36 19.18
C PHE A 35 -22.30 1.34 19.07
N LEU A 36 -22.94 0.44 19.85
CA LEU A 36 -24.38 0.37 20.08
C LEU A 36 -24.82 1.44 21.11
N SER A 37 -26.09 1.89 20.99
CA SER A 37 -26.64 3.16 21.50
C SER A 37 -27.15 3.13 22.98
N PRO A 38 -27.63 4.28 23.54
CA PRO A 38 -27.54 4.66 24.97
C PRO A 38 -28.87 4.68 25.75
N LEU A 39 -28.79 5.00 27.06
CA LEU A 39 -29.91 5.36 27.94
C LEU A 39 -29.70 6.77 28.57
N LEU A 40 -30.52 7.75 28.14
CA LEU A 40 -31.28 8.84 28.82
C LEU A 40 -30.69 9.50 30.12
N LEU A 41 -30.76 10.81 30.46
CA LEU A 41 -31.56 12.01 30.10
C LEU A 41 -31.01 13.26 30.89
N PRO A 42 -31.56 14.51 30.82
CA PRO A 42 -31.00 15.69 30.13
C PRO A 42 -30.50 16.85 31.04
N LEU A 43 -29.76 17.80 30.45
CA LEU A 43 -29.85 19.23 30.78
C LEU A 43 -29.60 20.07 29.51
N HIS A 44 -30.55 20.96 29.21
CA HIS A 44 -30.61 21.82 28.04
C HIS A 44 -29.52 22.91 28.05
N THR A 45 -28.77 23.05 26.95
CA THR A 45 -28.64 24.30 26.17
C THR A 45 -28.08 23.94 24.79
N GLU A 46 -28.79 24.34 23.74
CA GLU A 46 -28.50 23.98 22.35
C GLU A 46 -27.36 24.83 21.75
N CYS A 47 -26.38 24.15 21.15
CA CYS A 47 -25.72 24.63 19.94
C CYS A 47 -25.32 23.40 19.11
N LYS A 48 -26.08 23.13 18.04
CA LYS A 48 -25.89 21.99 17.13
C LYS A 48 -24.65 22.18 16.25
N ARG A 49 -23.71 21.22 16.33
CA ARG A 49 -22.94 20.68 15.19
C ARG A 49 -22.41 19.31 15.59
N ASP A 50 -23.16 18.27 15.21
CA ASP A 50 -22.79 16.87 15.41
C ASP A 50 -21.74 16.43 14.37
N GLY A 51 -20.60 15.94 14.85
CA GLY A 51 -19.61 15.17 14.10
C GLY A 51 -18.97 14.12 15.03
N PRO A 52 -18.55 12.94 14.54
CA PRO A 52 -18.04 11.89 15.40
C PRO A 52 -16.70 12.28 16.05
N LEU A 53 -16.59 12.09 17.36
CA LEU A 53 -15.35 12.18 18.13
C LEU A 53 -14.40 11.04 17.74
N TYR A 54 -13.34 11.36 17.01
CA TYR A 54 -12.21 10.46 16.81
C TYR A 54 -11.32 10.49 18.06
N THR A 55 -11.12 9.34 18.70
CA THR A 55 -10.06 9.21 19.72
C THR A 55 -8.73 9.05 19.00
N ILE A 56 -8.09 10.18 18.69
CA ILE A 56 -6.69 10.22 18.25
C ILE A 56 -5.82 10.14 19.52
N ASN A 57 -5.05 9.08 19.67
CA ASN A 57 -3.95 9.04 20.66
C ASN A 57 -2.80 9.91 20.15
N THR A 58 -2.99 11.23 20.20
CA THR A 58 -1.92 12.23 20.04
C THR A 58 -2.21 13.35 21.03
N LEU A 59 -1.70 13.20 22.25
CA LEU A 59 -1.49 14.33 23.15
C LEU A 59 -0.43 15.22 22.52
N PHE A 60 -0.79 16.44 22.10
CA PHE A 60 0.03 17.64 22.32
C PHE A 60 -0.81 18.92 22.11
N PHE A 61 -1.06 19.61 23.22
CA PHE A 61 -1.39 21.02 23.30
C PHE A 61 -0.11 21.83 23.02
N CYS A 62 -0.12 22.82 22.10
CA CYS A 62 0.53 24.11 22.36
C CYS A 62 0.17 25.22 21.35
N ARG A 63 -0.48 26.26 21.89
CA ARG A 63 -0.41 27.70 21.58
C ARG A 63 -0.46 28.18 20.12
N PHE A 64 -1.64 28.69 19.75
CA PHE A 64 -1.80 29.80 18.82
C PHE A 64 -1.18 31.09 19.40
N GLY A 65 -0.22 31.66 18.69
CA GLY A 65 0.27 33.02 18.92
C GLY A 65 -0.59 34.01 18.12
N PHE A 66 -1.28 34.89 18.84
CA PHE A 66 -1.91 36.10 18.30
C PHE A 66 -0.83 37.08 17.80
N GLY A 67 -0.97 37.54 16.56
CA GLY A 67 -0.16 38.62 15.97
C GLY A 67 -1.06 39.77 15.53
N ALA A 68 -0.72 40.97 16.01
CA ALA A 68 -1.45 42.23 16.04
C ALA A 68 -2.16 42.69 14.76
N TRP A 69 -3.36 43.26 14.95
CA TRP A 69 -3.99 44.24 14.07
C TRP A 69 -3.32 45.61 14.23
N SER A 70 -3.05 46.29 13.12
CA SER A 70 -2.84 47.75 13.10
C SER A 70 -3.80 48.39 12.09
N CYS A 71 -4.72 49.21 12.60
CA CYS A 71 -5.51 50.17 11.83
C CYS A 71 -4.61 51.29 11.30
N GLY A 72 -4.85 51.72 10.06
CA GLY A 72 -4.21 52.87 9.43
C GLY A 72 -5.02 53.35 8.21
N GLU A 73 -6.01 54.20 8.50
CA GLU A 73 -6.61 55.31 7.74
C GLU A 73 -6.63 55.33 6.19
N LEU A 74 -7.87 55.38 5.67
CA LEU A 74 -8.45 56.44 4.82
C LEU A 74 -7.48 57.34 4.03
N CYS A 75 -7.40 57.12 2.72
CA CYS A 75 -7.44 58.18 1.70
C CYS A 75 -7.58 57.55 0.30
N ALA A 76 -8.76 57.70 -0.31
CA ALA A 76 -8.93 57.49 -1.75
C ALA A 76 -8.63 58.80 -2.48
N PRO A 77 -7.90 58.73 -3.60
CA PRO A 77 -8.42 59.40 -4.78
C PRO A 77 -8.38 58.50 -6.02
N SER A 78 -9.42 58.69 -6.81
CA SER A 78 -9.65 58.16 -8.14
C SER A 78 -8.54 58.52 -9.14
N ARG A 79 -8.02 57.54 -9.87
CA ARG A 79 -7.82 57.53 -11.35
C ARG A 79 -6.99 56.33 -11.80
N LEU A 80 -7.33 55.88 -13.03
CA LEU A 80 -6.62 54.93 -13.89
C LEU A 80 -6.62 53.47 -13.40
N ARG A 81 -7.65 52.71 -13.83
CA ARG A 81 -7.50 51.26 -14.04
C ARG A 81 -6.45 51.05 -15.13
N SER A 82 -5.18 50.96 -14.76
CA SER A 82 -4.22 50.27 -15.60
C SER A 82 -4.66 48.80 -15.63
N LEU A 83 -4.77 48.25 -16.84
CA LEU A 83 -4.78 46.81 -17.09
C LEU A 83 -3.37 46.28 -16.74
N SER A 84 -2.98 46.39 -15.48
CA SER A 84 -1.93 45.57 -14.90
C SER A 84 -2.55 44.19 -14.78
N SER A 85 -2.31 43.36 -15.79
CA SER A 85 -2.48 41.91 -15.72
C SER A 85 -2.09 41.45 -14.31
N ALA A 86 -3.00 40.72 -13.66
CA ALA A 86 -2.71 40.03 -12.42
C ALA A 86 -1.69 38.93 -12.72
N LEU A 87 -0.43 39.33 -12.91
CA LEU A 87 0.72 38.46 -12.83
C LEU A 87 0.78 38.00 -11.38
N ARG A 88 0.08 36.89 -11.09
CA ARG A 88 0.38 36.11 -9.89
C ARG A 88 1.89 35.89 -9.94
N PRO A 89 2.64 36.29 -8.90
CA PRO A 89 4.07 36.05 -8.89
C PRO A 89 4.28 34.56 -9.16
N PHE A 90 5.07 34.25 -10.19
CA PHE A 90 5.42 32.88 -10.53
C PHE A 90 6.23 32.33 -9.35
N THR A 91 5.54 31.70 -8.41
CA THR A 91 6.18 31.02 -7.28
C THR A 91 6.95 29.86 -7.87
N MET A 92 8.27 29.86 -7.69
CA MET A 92 9.10 28.74 -8.14
C MET A 92 8.53 27.43 -7.60
N PRO A 93 8.58 26.33 -8.38
CA PRO A 93 8.19 25.02 -7.91
C PRO A 93 8.88 24.72 -6.58
N ARG A 94 8.11 24.33 -5.56
CA ARG A 94 8.66 23.88 -4.28
C ARG A 94 9.39 22.57 -4.53
N VAL A 95 10.71 22.57 -4.34
CA VAL A 95 11.50 21.34 -4.32
C VAL A 95 11.40 20.75 -2.91
N ASP A 96 10.86 19.55 -2.81
CA ASP A 96 10.93 18.76 -1.59
C ASP A 96 12.34 18.16 -1.47
N ALA A 97 13.11 18.65 -0.49
CA ALA A 97 14.48 18.22 -0.23
C ALA A 97 14.57 17.11 0.84
N ASP A 98 13.44 16.63 1.35
CA ASP A 98 13.45 15.61 2.40
C ASP A 98 13.92 14.28 1.84
N LEU A 99 14.77 13.60 2.60
CA LEU A 99 15.33 12.30 2.26
C LEU A 99 14.22 11.26 2.04
N LYS A 100 14.20 10.66 0.85
CA LYS A 100 13.31 9.54 0.51
C LYS A 100 14.12 8.24 0.51
N LEU A 101 13.62 7.24 1.23
CA LEU A 101 14.31 5.97 1.45
C LEU A 101 13.55 4.83 0.79
N ASP A 102 14.29 3.87 0.26
CA ASP A 102 13.80 2.60 -0.26
C ASP A 102 14.28 1.44 0.65
N PHE A 103 13.81 0.22 0.39
CA PHE A 103 14.19 -0.97 1.14
C PHE A 103 15.69 -1.21 1.15
N LYS A 104 16.40 -0.79 0.10
CA LYS A 104 17.86 -0.93 0.01
C LYS A 104 18.64 0.00 0.95
N ASP A 105 18.02 1.08 1.41
CA ASP A 105 18.71 2.12 2.18
C ASP A 105 18.71 1.86 3.69
N VAL A 106 18.03 0.81 4.15
CA VAL A 106 17.86 0.52 5.58
C VAL A 106 18.04 -0.95 5.94
N LEU A 107 18.53 -1.21 7.15
CA LEU A 107 18.59 -2.52 7.81
C LEU A 107 17.91 -2.48 9.18
N PHE A 108 17.48 -3.64 9.68
CA PHE A 108 16.98 -3.76 11.05
C PHE A 108 18.13 -3.66 12.06
N ARG A 109 17.94 -2.89 13.14
CA ARG A 109 18.75 -2.99 14.35
C ARG A 109 18.28 -4.20 15.17
N PRO A 110 19.12 -5.24 15.38
CA PRO A 110 18.77 -6.33 16.28
C PRO A 110 18.56 -5.83 17.72
N LYS A 111 17.68 -6.50 18.46
CA LYS A 111 17.35 -6.17 19.85
C LYS A 111 17.38 -7.43 20.71
N ARG A 112 17.59 -7.25 22.02
CA ARG A 112 17.51 -8.36 22.97
C ARG A 112 16.13 -9.02 22.87
N SER A 113 16.12 -10.33 22.70
CA SER A 113 14.91 -11.15 22.52
C SER A 113 14.86 -12.23 23.59
N SER A 114 13.65 -12.55 24.07
CA SER A 114 13.40 -13.72 24.92
C SER A 114 12.98 -14.97 24.12
N LEU A 115 12.78 -14.83 22.80
CA LEU A 115 12.44 -15.93 21.91
C LEU A 115 13.64 -16.85 21.73
N LYS A 116 13.45 -18.17 21.93
CA LYS A 116 14.56 -19.14 21.80
C LYS A 116 14.64 -19.73 20.41
N SER A 117 13.51 -19.81 19.69
CA SER A 117 13.42 -20.38 18.34
C SER A 117 12.50 -19.58 17.42
N ARG A 118 12.76 -19.68 16.11
CA ARG A 118 11.90 -19.14 15.04
C ARG A 118 10.52 -19.80 15.01
N SER A 119 10.40 -21.01 15.56
CA SER A 119 9.16 -21.79 15.62
C SER A 119 8.15 -21.28 16.66
N GLU A 120 8.59 -20.48 17.63
CA GLU A 120 7.73 -19.91 18.68
C GLU A 120 6.78 -18.81 18.16
N GLN A 121 6.88 -18.47 16.88
CA GLN A 121 6.05 -17.46 16.25
C GLN A 121 4.86 -18.09 15.53
N THR A 122 3.69 -17.87 16.11
CA THR A 122 2.41 -18.16 15.47
C THR A 122 1.94 -16.91 14.71
N TYR A 123 1.67 -17.06 13.42
CA TYR A 123 1.01 -16.01 12.66
C TYR A 123 -0.51 -16.24 12.71
N ILE A 124 -1.27 -15.21 13.06
CA ILE A 124 -2.74 -15.23 13.01
C ILE A 124 -3.17 -14.02 12.20
N GLY A 125 -3.65 -14.27 10.98
CA GLY A 125 -4.10 -13.26 10.04
C GLY A 125 -3.55 -13.51 8.64
N ILE A 126 -3.65 -12.50 7.79
CA ILE A 126 -3.10 -12.48 6.43
C ILE A 126 -1.85 -11.60 6.46
N PRO A 127 -0.65 -12.06 6.06
CA PRO A 127 0.53 -11.18 6.00
C PRO A 127 0.72 -10.63 4.59
N VAL A 128 0.52 -11.49 3.60
CA VAL A 128 0.94 -11.28 2.22
C VAL A 128 -0.26 -11.44 1.31
N ILE A 129 -0.35 -10.54 0.34
CA ILE A 129 -1.39 -10.53 -0.69
C ILE A 129 -0.74 -10.79 -2.06
N ALA A 130 -1.20 -11.79 -2.81
CA ALA A 130 -0.81 -11.90 -4.22
C ALA A 130 -1.41 -10.74 -5.03
N ALA A 131 -0.59 -10.08 -5.85
CA ALA A 131 -1.01 -8.93 -6.65
C ALA A 131 -2.06 -9.30 -7.69
N ASN A 132 -3.00 -8.40 -7.95
CA ASN A 132 -4.10 -8.56 -8.91
C ASN A 132 -3.68 -8.42 -10.39
N MET A 133 -2.49 -8.92 -10.73
CA MET A 133 -2.01 -9.00 -12.10
C MET A 133 -2.46 -10.32 -12.71
N ASP A 134 -2.77 -10.34 -14.01
CA ASP A 134 -3.24 -11.55 -14.70
C ASP A 134 -2.27 -12.74 -14.62
N THR A 135 -0.97 -12.46 -14.45
CA THR A 135 0.10 -13.44 -14.28
C THR A 135 0.29 -13.94 -12.84
N THR A 136 -0.29 -13.30 -11.83
CA THR A 136 -0.03 -13.65 -10.41
C THR A 136 -1.29 -13.81 -9.57
N GLY A 137 -2.30 -12.95 -9.72
CA GLY A 137 -3.58 -13.00 -9.01
C GLY A 137 -4.55 -14.00 -9.65
N THR A 138 -4.12 -15.24 -9.82
CA THR A 138 -4.89 -16.33 -10.44
C THR A 138 -5.66 -17.14 -9.40
N PHE A 139 -6.63 -17.95 -9.85
CA PHE A 139 -7.35 -18.87 -8.97
C PHE A 139 -6.43 -19.97 -8.41
N GLU A 140 -5.49 -20.46 -9.21
CA GLU A 140 -4.51 -21.46 -8.81
C GLU A 140 -3.57 -20.92 -7.71
N MET A 141 -3.20 -19.63 -7.81
CA MET A 141 -2.43 -18.96 -6.76
C MET A 141 -3.24 -18.88 -5.46
N ALA A 142 -4.51 -18.50 -5.54
CA ALA A 142 -5.39 -18.44 -4.37
C ALA A 142 -5.53 -19.78 -3.65
N GLN A 143 -5.61 -20.89 -4.38
CA GLN A 143 -5.69 -22.24 -3.79
C GLN A 143 -4.48 -22.61 -2.94
N VAL A 144 -3.28 -22.17 -3.33
CA VAL A 144 -2.07 -22.45 -2.56
C VAL A 144 -1.92 -21.47 -1.40
N LEU A 145 -2.18 -20.18 -1.62
CA LEU A 145 -2.03 -19.15 -0.59
C LEU A 145 -3.01 -19.34 0.58
N SER A 146 -4.26 -19.74 0.31
CA SER A 146 -5.28 -19.94 1.33
C SER A 146 -4.87 -20.98 2.38
N LYS A 147 -4.13 -22.03 1.97
CA LYS A 147 -3.59 -23.08 2.87
C LYS A 147 -2.64 -22.55 3.94
N HIS A 148 -2.06 -21.36 3.72
CA HIS A 148 -1.14 -20.68 4.63
C HIS A 148 -1.76 -19.44 5.29
N THR A 149 -3.07 -19.24 5.13
CA THR A 149 -3.75 -17.99 5.57
C THR A 149 -3.18 -16.76 4.85
N LEU A 150 -2.61 -16.92 3.65
CA LEU A 150 -2.27 -15.81 2.76
C LEU A 150 -3.50 -15.47 1.90
N PHE A 151 -3.44 -14.32 1.23
CA PHE A 151 -4.60 -13.76 0.54
C PHE A 151 -4.28 -13.45 -0.92
N THR A 152 -5.30 -13.46 -1.78
CA THR A 152 -5.12 -13.17 -3.20
C THR A 152 -6.09 -12.08 -3.65
N ALA A 153 -5.57 -10.97 -4.17
CA ALA A 153 -6.38 -10.06 -4.96
C ALA A 153 -6.46 -10.66 -6.37
N ILE A 154 -7.63 -11.17 -6.75
CA ILE A 154 -7.82 -11.87 -8.02
C ILE A 154 -7.89 -10.83 -9.15
N GLN A 155 -7.13 -11.10 -10.22
CA GLN A 155 -7.10 -10.27 -11.42
C GLN A 155 -8.50 -10.09 -12.05
N LYS A 156 -8.73 -8.94 -12.68
CA LYS A 156 -10.09 -8.50 -13.08
C LYS A 156 -10.63 -9.06 -14.40
N HIS A 157 -9.89 -9.94 -15.08
CA HIS A 157 -10.23 -10.40 -16.43
C HIS A 157 -10.89 -11.79 -16.48
N TYR A 158 -11.13 -12.44 -15.34
CA TYR A 158 -11.96 -13.65 -15.30
C TYR A 158 -13.44 -13.32 -15.48
N SER A 159 -14.13 -14.18 -16.22
CA SER A 159 -15.58 -14.12 -16.41
C SER A 159 -16.34 -14.58 -15.15
N LEU A 160 -17.63 -14.20 -15.07
CA LEU A 160 -18.51 -14.67 -13.99
C LEU A 160 -18.63 -16.21 -13.94
N ALA A 161 -18.57 -16.89 -15.09
CA ALA A 161 -18.66 -18.34 -15.15
C ALA A 161 -17.42 -19.00 -14.53
N GLU A 162 -16.23 -18.47 -14.79
CA GLU A 162 -14.98 -18.93 -14.18
C GLU A 162 -14.99 -18.70 -12.67
N TRP A 163 -15.45 -17.51 -12.22
CA TRP A 163 -15.64 -17.22 -10.79
C TRP A 163 -16.59 -18.19 -10.10
N LYS A 164 -17.74 -18.50 -10.72
CA LYS A 164 -18.70 -19.49 -10.18
C LYS A 164 -18.09 -20.87 -10.09
N THR A 165 -17.31 -21.28 -11.10
CA THR A 165 -16.62 -22.57 -11.11
C THR A 165 -15.58 -22.64 -10.00
N PHE A 166 -14.78 -21.58 -9.83
CA PHE A 166 -13.81 -21.48 -8.74
C PHE A 166 -14.49 -21.55 -7.37
N ALA A 167 -15.56 -20.78 -7.16
CA ALA A 167 -16.30 -20.77 -5.89
C ALA A 167 -16.97 -22.10 -5.56
N ALA A 168 -17.45 -22.84 -6.57
CA ALA A 168 -18.04 -24.15 -6.38
C ALA A 168 -16.99 -25.22 -6.03
N ASN A 169 -15.80 -25.14 -6.64
CA ASN A 169 -14.74 -26.13 -6.45
C ASN A 169 -13.85 -25.85 -5.23
N HIS A 170 -13.72 -24.58 -4.82
CA HIS A 170 -12.80 -24.12 -3.77
C HIS A 170 -13.47 -23.13 -2.81
N PRO A 171 -14.60 -23.49 -2.16
CA PRO A 171 -15.32 -22.59 -1.25
C PRO A 171 -14.46 -22.11 -0.07
N GLU A 172 -13.49 -22.92 0.38
CA GLU A 172 -12.55 -22.59 1.45
C GLU A 172 -11.61 -21.43 1.11
N CYS A 173 -11.41 -21.14 -0.18
CA CYS A 173 -10.55 -20.04 -0.60
C CYS A 173 -11.27 -18.68 -0.55
N LEU A 174 -12.61 -18.66 -0.51
CA LEU A 174 -13.41 -17.44 -0.72
C LEU A 174 -13.25 -16.40 0.40
N GLU A 175 -12.91 -16.82 1.61
CA GLU A 175 -12.59 -15.91 2.73
C GLU A 175 -11.25 -15.18 2.56
N HIS A 176 -10.37 -15.70 1.69
CA HIS A 176 -9.01 -15.22 1.47
C HIS A 176 -8.79 -14.60 0.07
N VAL A 177 -9.87 -14.16 -0.59
CA VAL A 177 -9.77 -13.51 -1.91
C VAL A 177 -10.49 -12.17 -1.94
N ALA A 178 -9.99 -11.26 -2.79
CA ALA A 178 -10.69 -10.05 -3.19
C ALA A 178 -10.97 -10.06 -4.69
N ALA A 179 -12.16 -9.62 -5.09
CA ALA A 179 -12.48 -9.33 -6.48
C ALA A 179 -11.95 -7.95 -6.87
N SER A 180 -11.13 -7.87 -7.93
CA SER A 180 -10.56 -6.59 -8.38
C SER A 180 -11.40 -5.88 -9.43
N SER A 181 -11.35 -4.55 -9.42
CA SER A 181 -12.02 -3.68 -10.39
C SER A 181 -11.18 -2.44 -10.70
N GLY A 182 -11.31 -1.92 -11.93
CA GLY A 182 -10.89 -0.54 -12.25
C GLY A 182 -11.95 0.48 -11.85
N SER A 183 -11.93 1.66 -12.49
CA SER A 183 -12.83 2.79 -12.20
C SER A 183 -13.86 3.08 -13.30
N GLY A 184 -14.04 2.17 -14.26
CA GLY A 184 -15.03 2.29 -15.34
C GLY A 184 -16.38 1.70 -14.96
N SER A 185 -17.47 2.15 -15.61
CA SER A 185 -18.82 1.63 -15.34
C SER A 185 -18.95 0.14 -15.65
N ALA A 186 -18.37 -0.32 -16.76
CA ALA A 186 -18.36 -1.75 -17.11
C ALA A 186 -17.56 -2.60 -16.11
N ASP A 187 -16.46 -2.08 -15.56
CA ASP A 187 -15.71 -2.76 -14.49
C ASP A 187 -16.59 -2.91 -13.23
N LEU A 188 -17.36 -1.87 -12.87
CA LEU A 188 -18.26 -1.89 -11.73
C LEU A 188 -19.43 -2.87 -11.90
N GLU A 189 -20.02 -2.94 -13.09
CA GLU A 189 -21.08 -3.91 -13.41
C GLU A 189 -20.57 -5.35 -13.33
N ASN A 190 -19.37 -5.61 -13.84
CA ASN A 190 -18.74 -6.94 -13.73
C ASN A 190 -18.46 -7.30 -12.26
N LEU A 191 -17.86 -6.39 -11.49
CA LEU A 191 -17.65 -6.58 -10.06
C LEU A 191 -18.96 -6.86 -9.33
N SER A 192 -20.01 -6.10 -9.63
CA SER A 192 -21.33 -6.27 -9.00
C SER A 192 -21.92 -7.64 -9.30
N SER A 193 -21.82 -8.08 -10.55
CA SER A 193 -22.30 -9.39 -10.98
C SER A 193 -21.59 -10.54 -10.25
N ILE A 194 -20.28 -10.40 -10.00
CA ILE A 194 -19.49 -11.39 -9.25
C ILE A 194 -19.92 -11.43 -7.78
N LEU A 195 -19.99 -10.28 -7.11
CA LEU A 195 -20.31 -10.21 -5.68
C LEU A 195 -21.76 -10.61 -5.38
N GLU A 196 -22.70 -10.27 -6.26
CA GLU A 196 -24.10 -10.68 -6.13
C GLU A 196 -24.27 -12.20 -6.34
N ALA A 197 -23.49 -12.79 -7.24
CA ALA A 197 -23.52 -14.24 -7.48
C ALA A 197 -22.77 -15.06 -6.42
N ILE A 198 -21.76 -14.46 -5.75
CA ILE A 198 -20.87 -15.16 -4.81
C ILE A 198 -20.77 -14.33 -3.52
N PRO A 199 -21.81 -14.33 -2.68
CA PRO A 199 -21.91 -13.46 -1.50
C PRO A 199 -20.89 -13.78 -0.39
N LEU A 200 -20.15 -14.89 -0.51
CA LEU A 200 -19.04 -15.22 0.40
C LEU A 200 -17.80 -14.35 0.19
N ILE A 201 -17.66 -13.71 -0.98
CA ILE A 201 -16.55 -12.80 -1.24
C ILE A 201 -16.83 -11.48 -0.52
N GLN A 202 -16.06 -11.21 0.55
CA GLN A 202 -16.27 -10.01 1.37
C GLN A 202 -15.28 -8.88 1.12
N TYR A 203 -14.34 -9.06 0.19
CA TYR A 203 -13.28 -8.10 -0.09
C TYR A 203 -13.30 -7.63 -1.55
N ILE A 204 -13.09 -6.33 -1.72
CA ILE A 204 -13.05 -5.65 -3.02
C ILE A 204 -11.66 -5.00 -3.16
N CYS A 205 -11.03 -5.12 -4.32
CA CYS A 205 -9.77 -4.46 -4.62
C CYS A 205 -9.92 -3.48 -5.80
N LEU A 206 -10.09 -2.20 -5.48
CA LEU A 206 -10.15 -1.11 -6.45
C LEU A 206 -8.73 -0.68 -6.82
N ASP A 207 -8.35 -0.90 -8.06
CA ASP A 207 -6.98 -0.72 -8.54
C ASP A 207 -6.92 0.18 -9.78
N VAL A 208 -6.25 1.31 -9.63
CA VAL A 208 -5.94 2.25 -10.71
C VAL A 208 -4.48 2.70 -10.61
N ALA A 209 -3.90 3.10 -11.75
CA ALA A 209 -2.52 3.59 -11.79
C ALA A 209 -2.33 4.89 -10.99
N ASN A 210 -3.32 5.80 -11.04
CA ASN A 210 -3.29 7.08 -10.36
C ASN A 210 -4.48 7.22 -9.40
N GLY A 211 -4.27 6.89 -8.11
CA GLY A 211 -5.28 7.02 -7.07
C GLY A 211 -5.57 8.47 -6.65
N TYR A 212 -4.83 9.47 -7.15
CA TYR A 212 -5.05 10.89 -6.84
C TYR A 212 -6.14 11.55 -7.67
N SER A 213 -6.75 10.80 -8.60
CA SER A 213 -7.81 11.34 -9.44
C SER A 213 -9.09 11.52 -8.63
N GLU A 214 -9.72 12.69 -8.71
CA GLU A 214 -11.05 12.95 -8.15
C GLU A 214 -12.09 11.91 -8.63
N HIS A 215 -12.02 11.51 -9.91
CA HIS A 215 -12.86 10.44 -10.46
C HIS A 215 -12.70 9.12 -9.71
N PHE A 216 -11.49 8.79 -9.25
CA PHE A 216 -11.25 7.59 -8.46
C PHE A 216 -11.84 7.70 -7.04
N VAL A 217 -11.70 8.88 -6.41
CA VAL A 217 -12.30 9.16 -5.09
C VAL A 217 -13.83 9.03 -5.15
N GLU A 218 -14.46 9.61 -6.16
CA GLU A 218 -15.90 9.44 -6.41
C GLU A 218 -16.28 7.98 -6.68
N PHE A 219 -15.46 7.26 -7.43
CA PHE A 219 -15.67 5.84 -7.70
C PHE A 219 -15.65 5.02 -6.40
N VAL A 220 -14.69 5.28 -5.49
CA VAL A 220 -14.64 4.62 -4.16
C VAL A 220 -15.92 4.89 -3.37
N LYS A 221 -16.43 6.12 -3.35
CA LYS A 221 -17.70 6.48 -2.68
C LYS A 221 -18.87 5.67 -3.25
N ARG A 222 -19.00 5.61 -4.58
CA ARG A 222 -20.05 4.82 -5.25
C ARG A 222 -19.97 3.33 -4.91
N VAL A 223 -18.76 2.76 -4.89
CA VAL A 223 -18.57 1.36 -4.50
C VAL A 223 -18.96 1.13 -3.05
N ARG A 224 -18.58 2.03 -2.14
CA ARG A 224 -18.99 1.96 -0.72
C ARG A 224 -20.51 2.03 -0.56
N GLU A 225 -21.18 2.94 -1.26
CA GLU A 225 -22.65 3.06 -1.24
C GLU A 225 -23.32 1.77 -1.71
N ARG A 226 -22.81 1.15 -2.78
CA ARG A 226 -23.34 -0.12 -3.32
C ARG A 226 -23.04 -1.32 -2.42
N PHE A 227 -21.85 -1.36 -1.81
CA PHE A 227 -21.35 -2.50 -1.03
C PHE A 227 -20.99 -2.10 0.40
N PRO A 228 -21.96 -1.68 1.23
CA PRO A 228 -21.69 -1.04 2.53
C PRO A 228 -20.99 -1.96 3.54
N LYS A 229 -21.14 -3.29 3.40
CA LYS A 229 -20.56 -4.30 4.32
C LYS A 229 -19.23 -4.88 3.84
N HIS A 230 -18.86 -4.68 2.58
CA HIS A 230 -17.62 -5.25 2.05
C HIS A 230 -16.42 -4.46 2.55
N THR A 231 -15.29 -5.15 2.70
CA THR A 231 -14.00 -4.51 2.98
C THR A 231 -13.40 -4.04 1.66
N ILE A 232 -13.13 -2.73 1.54
CA ILE A 232 -12.66 -2.11 0.29
C ILE A 232 -11.17 -1.77 0.40
N MET A 233 -10.38 -2.39 -0.45
CA MET A 233 -8.99 -2.00 -0.74
C MET A 233 -9.01 -1.00 -1.90
N ALA A 234 -8.31 0.13 -1.77
CA ALA A 234 -8.25 1.15 -2.82
C ALA A 234 -6.84 1.74 -3.00
N GLY A 235 -6.41 1.93 -4.25
CA GLY A 235 -5.18 2.64 -4.56
C GLY A 235 -4.85 2.66 -6.07
N ASN A 236 -3.67 3.14 -6.48
CA ASN A 236 -2.48 3.39 -5.65
C ASN A 236 -2.18 4.85 -5.30
N VAL A 237 -1.62 5.07 -4.11
CA VAL A 237 -1.19 6.39 -3.58
C VAL A 237 0.18 6.29 -2.90
N VAL A 238 0.86 7.40 -2.60
CA VAL A 238 2.18 7.40 -1.91
C VAL A 238 2.32 8.46 -0.81
N THR A 239 1.25 9.19 -0.49
CA THR A 239 1.26 10.32 0.44
C THR A 239 0.13 10.22 1.46
N GLY A 240 0.32 10.84 2.63
CA GLY A 240 -0.59 10.71 3.78
C GLY A 240 -1.95 11.36 3.55
N GLU A 241 -2.00 12.51 2.88
CA GLU A 241 -3.26 13.22 2.60
C GLU A 241 -4.18 12.39 1.71
N MET A 242 -3.63 11.69 0.72
CA MET A 242 -4.42 10.86 -0.18
C MET A 242 -4.85 9.55 0.49
N VAL A 243 -4.06 9.03 1.44
CA VAL A 243 -4.48 7.93 2.31
C VAL A 243 -5.70 8.34 3.14
N GLU A 244 -5.66 9.51 3.78
CA GLU A 244 -6.78 10.04 4.56
C GLU A 244 -8.03 10.25 3.69
N GLU A 245 -7.88 10.85 2.51
CA GLU A 245 -8.99 11.11 1.59
C GLU A 245 -9.68 9.81 1.14
N LEU A 246 -8.92 8.77 0.79
CA LEU A 246 -9.49 7.49 0.39
C LEU A 246 -10.22 6.79 1.54
N ILE A 247 -9.69 6.87 2.78
CA ILE A 247 -10.36 6.34 3.98
C ILE A 247 -11.69 7.06 4.22
N LEU A 248 -11.66 8.40 4.20
CA LEU A 248 -12.86 9.22 4.39
C LEU A 248 -13.90 9.01 3.29
N SER A 249 -13.45 8.65 2.09
CA SER A 249 -14.30 8.32 0.94
C SER A 249 -14.88 6.91 0.99
N GLY A 250 -14.46 6.09 1.95
CA GLY A 250 -15.07 4.80 2.25
C GLY A 250 -14.19 3.58 2.00
N ALA A 251 -12.91 3.73 1.67
CA ALA A 251 -11.97 2.60 1.68
C ALA A 251 -11.62 2.18 3.11
N ASP A 252 -11.46 0.89 3.36
CA ASP A 252 -11.00 0.36 4.66
C ASP A 252 -9.48 0.13 4.68
N ILE A 253 -8.93 -0.07 3.49
CA ILE A 253 -7.60 -0.59 3.26
C ILE A 253 -6.96 0.22 2.11
N ILE A 254 -5.87 0.93 2.37
CA ILE A 254 -5.23 1.77 1.33
C ILE A 254 -4.00 1.09 0.76
N LYS A 255 -3.99 0.95 -0.57
CA LYS A 255 -2.91 0.33 -1.34
C LYS A 255 -1.86 1.39 -1.67
N VAL A 256 -0.74 1.41 -0.95
CA VAL A 256 0.30 2.45 -1.09
C VAL A 256 1.39 1.97 -2.02
N GLY A 257 1.69 2.66 -3.12
CA GLY A 257 2.86 2.38 -3.96
C GLY A 257 2.68 2.78 -5.42
N ILE A 258 3.36 3.84 -5.87
CA ILE A 258 3.39 4.23 -7.29
C ILE A 258 4.78 3.96 -7.86
N GLY A 259 4.82 3.10 -8.86
CA GLY A 259 6.03 2.70 -9.55
C GLY A 259 6.94 1.61 -8.93
N PRO A 260 6.81 1.09 -7.69
CA PRO A 260 7.77 0.12 -7.16
C PRO A 260 7.56 -1.32 -7.68
N GLY A 261 6.93 -1.47 -8.84
CA GLY A 261 6.73 -2.81 -9.42
C GLY A 261 8.00 -3.25 -10.14
N SER A 262 8.40 -4.52 -9.98
CA SER A 262 9.55 -5.09 -10.70
C SER A 262 9.37 -5.16 -12.22
N VAL A 263 8.17 -4.88 -12.74
CA VAL A 263 7.84 -4.74 -14.17
C VAL A 263 7.16 -3.40 -14.47
N CYS A 264 7.20 -2.46 -13.53
CA CYS A 264 6.70 -1.11 -13.73
C CYS A 264 7.82 -0.23 -14.30
N THR A 265 7.46 0.64 -15.22
CA THR A 265 8.37 1.66 -15.78
C THR A 265 7.93 3.08 -15.46
N THR A 266 6.80 3.27 -14.76
CA THR A 266 6.42 4.57 -14.15
C THR A 266 7.59 5.14 -13.34
N ARG A 267 8.36 4.25 -12.69
CA ARG A 267 9.54 4.58 -11.91
C ARG A 267 10.81 4.80 -12.78
N ILE A 268 10.97 4.22 -13.97
CA ILE A 268 12.00 4.75 -14.92
C ILE A 268 11.75 6.24 -15.22
N LYS A 269 10.51 6.69 -15.11
CA LYS A 269 10.13 8.11 -15.18
C LYS A 269 10.16 8.83 -13.81
N THR A 270 10.26 8.14 -12.65
CA THR A 270 10.08 8.70 -11.28
C THR A 270 10.87 8.05 -10.07
N GLY A 271 11.72 7.02 -10.21
CA GLY A 271 12.48 6.29 -9.14
C GLY A 271 12.71 4.77 -9.36
N ASP A 272 13.28 3.97 -8.44
CA ASP A 272 13.28 2.47 -8.48
C ASP A 272 12.81 1.92 -7.12
N GLY A 273 12.14 0.76 -7.05
CA GLY A 273 11.64 0.18 -5.78
C GLY A 273 10.80 -1.08 -5.96
N GLY A 274 10.53 -1.81 -4.87
CA GLY A 274 9.72 -3.04 -4.80
C GLY A 274 10.25 -4.11 -3.85
N CYS A 275 9.41 -5.05 -3.39
CA CYS A 275 9.90 -6.20 -2.63
C CYS A 275 10.52 -7.24 -3.56
N SER A 276 11.81 -7.55 -3.34
CA SER A 276 12.55 -8.52 -4.15
C SER A 276 13.00 -9.74 -3.35
N CYS A 277 13.09 -9.61 -2.02
CA CYS A 277 13.49 -10.66 -1.10
C CYS A 277 12.62 -10.65 0.18
N PRO A 278 12.61 -11.75 0.97
CA PRO A 278 11.88 -11.80 2.25
C PRO A 278 12.25 -10.67 3.23
N GLY A 279 13.49 -10.19 3.18
CA GLY A 279 13.95 -9.06 3.98
C GLY A 279 13.20 -7.76 3.67
N ASP A 280 12.86 -7.52 2.41
CA ASP A 280 12.09 -6.33 2.00
C ASP A 280 10.64 -6.42 2.48
N VAL A 281 10.06 -7.62 2.44
CA VAL A 281 8.73 -7.89 3.03
C VAL A 281 8.76 -7.57 4.52
N ALA A 282 9.80 -8.02 5.22
CA ALA A 282 9.95 -7.72 6.63
C ALA A 282 10.11 -6.21 6.88
N LYS A 283 10.93 -5.51 6.08
CA LYS A 283 11.10 -4.05 6.18
C LYS A 283 9.77 -3.32 5.96
N ALA A 284 8.93 -3.76 5.03
CA ALA A 284 7.61 -3.17 4.81
C ALA A 284 6.74 -3.26 6.08
N PHE A 285 6.67 -4.43 6.73
CA PHE A 285 5.99 -4.56 8.02
C PHE A 285 6.66 -3.75 9.14
N GLY A 286 8.00 -3.72 9.17
CA GLY A 286 8.77 -2.94 10.14
C GLY A 286 8.51 -1.43 10.02
N ALA A 287 8.22 -0.95 8.81
CA ALA A 287 7.84 0.42 8.52
C ALA A 287 6.36 0.74 8.83
N GLY A 288 5.55 -0.28 9.18
CA GLY A 288 4.18 -0.10 9.62
C GLY A 288 3.10 -0.57 8.65
N ALA A 289 3.44 -1.25 7.55
CA ALA A 289 2.43 -1.88 6.69
C ALA A 289 1.66 -2.96 7.46
N ASP A 290 0.35 -3.06 7.27
CA ASP A 290 -0.46 -4.15 7.83
C ASP A 290 -0.44 -5.39 6.93
N PHE A 291 -0.37 -5.18 5.60
CA PHE A 291 -0.17 -6.23 4.60
C PHE A 291 0.87 -5.81 3.56
N VAL A 292 1.50 -6.81 2.93
CA VAL A 292 2.44 -6.62 1.82
C VAL A 292 1.93 -7.33 0.58
N MET A 293 1.67 -6.58 -0.49
CA MET A 293 1.27 -7.16 -1.76
C MET A 293 2.48 -7.48 -2.65
N LEU A 294 2.53 -8.68 -3.22
CA LEU A 294 3.66 -9.21 -4.01
C LEU A 294 3.23 -9.62 -5.42
N GLY A 295 3.92 -9.08 -6.42
CA GLY A 295 3.85 -9.54 -7.82
C GLY A 295 5.11 -10.33 -8.19
N GLY A 296 6.24 -9.63 -8.38
CA GLY A 296 7.47 -10.22 -8.91
C GLY A 296 8.04 -11.41 -8.12
N MET A 297 7.92 -11.42 -6.79
CA MET A 297 8.37 -12.56 -5.97
C MET A 297 7.55 -13.83 -6.28
N LEU A 298 6.25 -13.67 -6.54
CA LEU A 298 5.31 -14.76 -6.84
C LEU A 298 5.25 -15.12 -8.33
N ALA A 299 5.81 -14.29 -9.22
CA ALA A 299 5.92 -14.61 -10.64
C ALA A 299 6.89 -15.76 -10.91
N GLY A 300 6.64 -16.54 -11.97
CA GLY A 300 7.51 -17.63 -12.41
C GLY A 300 7.15 -19.02 -11.88
N HIS A 301 6.03 -19.17 -11.18
CA HIS A 301 5.60 -20.45 -10.58
C HIS A 301 4.55 -21.18 -11.41
N ASP A 302 4.28 -22.43 -11.05
CA ASP A 302 3.24 -23.27 -11.66
C ASP A 302 1.86 -22.60 -11.61
N GLN A 303 1.54 -21.97 -10.48
CA GLN A 303 0.27 -21.30 -10.23
C GLN A 303 0.10 -19.96 -10.98
N CYS A 304 1.15 -19.45 -11.61
CA CYS A 304 1.05 -18.25 -12.46
C CYS A 304 0.41 -18.58 -13.82
N ALA A 305 -0.36 -17.65 -14.38
CA ALA A 305 -0.80 -17.77 -15.76
C ALA A 305 0.38 -17.69 -16.75
N GLY A 306 0.16 -18.20 -17.96
CA GLY A 306 1.15 -18.21 -19.03
C GLY A 306 1.97 -19.51 -19.11
N GLU A 307 2.47 -19.80 -20.30
CA GLU A 307 3.21 -21.02 -20.60
C GLU A 307 4.65 -20.97 -20.08
N VAL A 308 5.22 -22.16 -19.85
CA VAL A 308 6.65 -22.32 -19.55
C VAL A 308 7.43 -22.32 -20.86
N ILE A 309 8.29 -21.32 -21.03
CA ILE A 309 9.14 -21.14 -22.20
C ILE A 309 10.50 -21.77 -21.89
N GLU A 310 10.95 -22.69 -22.72
CA GLU A 310 12.29 -23.27 -22.62
C GLU A 310 13.24 -22.58 -23.60
N LYS A 311 14.36 -22.05 -23.09
CA LYS A 311 15.40 -21.38 -23.87
C LYS A 311 16.77 -21.71 -23.29
N ASP A 312 17.67 -22.18 -24.14
CA ASP A 312 19.05 -22.54 -23.77
C ASP A 312 19.12 -23.51 -22.56
N GLY A 313 18.21 -24.49 -22.52
CA GLY A 313 18.10 -25.47 -21.42
C GLY A 313 17.57 -24.90 -20.10
N LYS A 314 17.17 -23.62 -20.07
CA LYS A 314 16.56 -22.96 -18.91
C LYS A 314 15.08 -22.71 -19.16
N LYS A 315 14.28 -22.90 -18.12
CA LYS A 315 12.84 -22.66 -18.14
C LYS A 315 12.52 -21.26 -17.61
N PHE A 316 11.60 -20.58 -18.27
CA PHE A 316 11.14 -19.24 -17.92
C PHE A 316 9.61 -19.15 -18.00
N LYS A 317 9.01 -18.18 -17.32
CA LYS A 317 7.63 -17.75 -17.58
C LYS A 317 7.60 -16.27 -17.88
N LEU A 318 6.63 -15.85 -18.69
CA LEU A 318 6.43 -14.46 -19.02
C LEU A 318 5.82 -13.71 -17.83
N PHE A 319 6.35 -12.53 -17.53
CA PHE A 319 5.81 -11.64 -16.50
C PHE A 319 5.82 -10.20 -17.03
N TYR A 320 4.70 -9.50 -16.91
CA TYR A 320 4.58 -8.14 -17.46
C TYR A 320 3.68 -7.26 -16.60
N GLY A 321 3.94 -5.95 -16.64
CA GLY A 321 3.09 -4.97 -15.98
C GLY A 321 1.73 -4.83 -16.67
N MET A 322 0.65 -4.58 -15.93
CA MET A 322 -0.69 -4.42 -16.50
C MET A 322 -0.84 -3.18 -17.41
N SER A 323 0.10 -2.23 -17.32
CA SER A 323 0.20 -1.07 -18.23
C SER A 323 1.32 -1.23 -19.28
N SER A 324 1.70 -2.47 -19.60
CA SER A 324 2.63 -2.80 -20.69
C SER A 324 1.92 -2.94 -22.03
N ASP A 325 2.66 -2.83 -23.13
CA ASP A 325 2.15 -3.11 -24.48
C ASP A 325 1.53 -4.50 -24.58
N THR A 326 2.12 -5.50 -23.90
CA THR A 326 1.62 -6.87 -23.87
C THR A 326 0.22 -6.93 -23.26
N ALA A 327 0.02 -6.33 -22.09
CA ALA A 327 -1.27 -6.30 -21.41
C ALA A 327 -2.30 -5.47 -22.19
N MET A 328 -1.93 -4.29 -22.68
CA MET A 328 -2.83 -3.42 -23.43
C MET A 328 -3.28 -4.03 -24.77
N LYS A 329 -2.39 -4.72 -25.49
CA LYS A 329 -2.76 -5.50 -26.69
C LYS A 329 -3.74 -6.62 -26.34
N LYS A 330 -3.51 -7.33 -25.24
CA LYS A 330 -4.35 -8.47 -24.81
C LYS A 330 -5.76 -8.04 -24.40
N TYR A 331 -5.90 -6.90 -23.72
CA TYR A 331 -7.17 -6.55 -23.05
C TYR A 331 -7.89 -5.33 -23.63
N VAL A 332 -7.18 -4.44 -24.33
CA VAL A 332 -7.73 -3.17 -24.86
C VAL A 332 -7.61 -3.10 -26.38
N GLY A 333 -6.87 -4.01 -27.01
CA GLY A 333 -6.66 -4.06 -28.47
C GLY A 333 -5.47 -3.23 -28.96
N GLY A 334 -4.69 -2.62 -28.06
CA GLY A 334 -3.50 -1.85 -28.41
C GLY A 334 -3.23 -0.70 -27.43
N VAL A 335 -2.19 0.08 -27.72
CA VAL A 335 -1.86 1.30 -26.97
C VAL A 335 -2.47 2.49 -27.70
N ALA A 336 -3.35 3.23 -27.03
CA ALA A 336 -3.90 4.46 -27.59
C ALA A 336 -2.78 5.48 -27.84
N GLU A 337 -2.86 6.27 -28.91
CA GLU A 337 -1.78 7.19 -29.33
C GLU A 337 -1.36 8.19 -28.24
N TYR A 338 -2.30 8.59 -27.37
CA TYR A 338 -2.05 9.52 -26.26
C TYR A 338 -1.44 8.86 -25.02
N ARG A 339 -1.31 7.52 -24.99
CA ARG A 339 -0.77 6.77 -23.86
C ARG A 339 0.62 6.23 -24.20
N ALA A 340 1.52 6.28 -23.23
CA ALA A 340 2.78 5.56 -23.27
C ALA A 340 2.69 4.31 -22.39
N SER A 341 3.40 3.25 -22.77
CA SER A 341 3.59 2.10 -21.90
C SER A 341 4.26 2.51 -20.58
N GLU A 342 3.69 2.03 -19.47
CA GLU A 342 4.20 2.20 -18.10
C GLU A 342 4.55 0.85 -17.46
N GLY A 343 4.57 -0.21 -18.27
CA GLY A 343 5.02 -1.53 -17.89
C GLY A 343 6.06 -2.07 -18.87
N ARG A 344 6.87 -3.01 -18.38
CA ARG A 344 7.77 -3.82 -19.21
C ARG A 344 7.32 -5.28 -19.19
N THR A 345 7.77 -6.01 -20.19
CA THR A 345 7.62 -7.47 -20.27
C THR A 345 8.99 -8.09 -20.06
N VAL A 346 9.06 -9.06 -19.14
CA VAL A 346 10.28 -9.76 -18.76
C VAL A 346 10.04 -11.26 -18.74
N GLN A 347 11.10 -12.03 -18.92
CA GLN A 347 11.11 -13.46 -18.69
C GLN A 347 11.69 -13.71 -17.30
N VAL A 348 10.89 -14.29 -16.41
CA VAL A 348 11.31 -14.65 -15.06
C VAL A 348 11.69 -16.13 -15.08
N ALA A 349 12.80 -16.49 -14.45
CA ALA A 349 13.19 -17.89 -14.31
C ALA A 349 12.03 -18.69 -13.70
N TYR A 350 11.80 -19.89 -14.23
CA TYR A 350 10.80 -20.80 -13.70
C TYR A 350 11.24 -21.31 -12.32
N LYS A 351 10.33 -21.25 -11.35
CA LYS A 351 10.59 -21.51 -9.93
C LYS A 351 9.91 -22.78 -9.40
N GLY A 352 9.11 -23.47 -10.21
CA GLY A 352 8.30 -24.60 -9.76
C GLY A 352 7.09 -24.17 -8.94
N ASP A 353 6.74 -24.97 -7.93
CA ASP A 353 5.59 -24.71 -7.06
C ASP A 353 5.83 -23.50 -6.12
N VAL A 354 4.85 -22.59 -6.04
CA VAL A 354 4.90 -21.39 -5.20
C VAL A 354 4.99 -21.67 -3.70
N GLU A 355 4.58 -22.86 -3.24
CA GLU A 355 4.67 -23.34 -1.85
C GLU A 355 6.06 -23.08 -1.24
N ASN A 356 7.12 -23.34 -2.00
CA ASN A 356 8.50 -23.16 -1.53
C ASN A 356 8.83 -21.69 -1.31
N THR A 357 8.41 -20.81 -2.22
CA THR A 357 8.59 -19.36 -2.10
C THR A 357 7.79 -18.80 -0.92
N ILE A 358 6.58 -19.30 -0.67
CA ILE A 358 5.78 -18.89 0.50
C ILE A 358 6.49 -19.27 1.80
N ARG A 359 7.01 -20.51 1.88
CA ARG A 359 7.76 -20.97 3.06
C ARG A 359 9.00 -20.13 3.31
N ASP A 360 9.73 -19.74 2.26
CA ASP A 360 10.89 -18.87 2.36
C ASP A 360 10.52 -17.46 2.88
N ILE A 361 9.47 -16.85 2.32
CA ILE A 361 8.97 -15.54 2.77
C ILE A 361 8.57 -15.59 4.25
N LEU A 362 7.75 -16.58 4.63
CA LEU A 362 7.31 -16.75 6.02
C LEU A 362 8.49 -17.08 6.95
N GLY A 363 9.46 -17.87 6.49
CA GLY A 363 10.70 -18.16 7.21
C GLY A 363 11.54 -16.90 7.47
N GLY A 364 11.70 -16.05 6.46
CA GLY A 364 12.40 -14.76 6.54
C GLY A 364 11.72 -13.78 7.50
N LEU A 365 10.39 -13.71 7.45
CA LEU A 365 9.60 -12.92 8.41
C LEU A 365 9.80 -13.42 9.85
N ARG A 366 9.73 -14.73 10.06
CA ARG A 366 9.96 -15.32 11.39
C ARG A 366 11.36 -15.03 11.90
N SER A 367 12.36 -15.18 11.03
CA SER A 367 13.76 -14.85 11.34
C SER A 367 13.90 -13.38 11.77
N THR A 368 13.33 -12.45 11.02
CA THR A 368 13.40 -11.02 11.35
C THR A 368 12.75 -10.73 12.70
N CYS A 369 11.57 -11.29 12.95
CA CYS A 369 10.88 -11.15 14.22
C CYS A 369 11.71 -11.67 15.40
N THR A 370 12.48 -12.76 15.23
CA THR A 370 13.40 -13.23 16.28
C THR A 370 14.52 -12.22 16.57
N TYR A 371 15.11 -11.60 15.54
CA TYR A 371 16.18 -10.62 15.67
C TYR A 371 15.75 -9.33 16.35
N VAL A 372 14.50 -8.89 16.16
CA VAL A 372 13.97 -7.67 16.80
C VAL A 372 13.22 -7.97 18.11
N GLY A 373 13.09 -9.24 18.47
CA GLY A 373 12.36 -9.69 19.67
C GLY A 373 10.84 -9.52 19.58
N ALA A 374 10.25 -9.66 18.39
CA ALA A 374 8.81 -9.62 18.17
C ALA A 374 8.21 -11.03 18.22
N ALA A 375 7.35 -11.31 19.21
CA ALA A 375 6.69 -12.61 19.33
C ALA A 375 5.53 -12.79 18.33
N LYS A 376 4.93 -11.68 17.92
CA LYS A 376 3.83 -11.61 16.94
C LYS A 376 4.17 -10.55 15.90
N LEU A 377 3.74 -10.73 14.65
CA LEU A 377 4.04 -9.76 13.58
C LEU A 377 3.53 -8.35 13.91
N LYS A 378 2.40 -8.23 14.62
CA LYS A 378 1.85 -6.94 15.09
C LYS A 378 2.83 -6.15 15.97
N GLU A 379 3.81 -6.80 16.58
CA GLU A 379 4.86 -6.16 17.37
C GLU A 379 6.05 -5.71 16.54
N LEU A 380 6.20 -6.20 15.30
CA LEU A 380 7.36 -5.97 14.46
C LEU A 380 7.60 -4.47 14.25
N SER A 381 6.59 -3.72 13.80
CA SER A 381 6.71 -2.26 13.59
C SER A 381 7.10 -1.52 14.88
N ARG A 382 6.44 -1.81 16.00
CA ARG A 382 6.74 -1.18 17.31
C ARG A 382 8.15 -1.48 17.82
N ARG A 383 8.69 -2.65 17.48
CA ARG A 383 10.03 -3.09 17.88
C ARG A 383 11.08 -2.76 16.83
N THR A 384 10.69 -2.29 15.66
CA THR A 384 11.63 -1.97 14.58
C THR A 384 12.39 -0.70 14.92
N THR A 385 13.68 -0.70 14.58
CA THR A 385 14.49 0.50 14.47
C THR A 385 15.35 0.29 13.25
N PHE A 386 15.18 1.15 12.24
CA PHE A 386 15.98 1.09 11.03
C PHE A 386 17.33 1.78 11.24
N ILE A 387 18.38 1.17 10.69
CA ILE A 387 19.70 1.75 10.53
C ILE A 387 19.84 2.08 9.06
N ARG A 388 20.06 3.36 8.73
CA ARG A 388 20.37 3.77 7.36
C ARG A 388 21.73 3.23 6.97
N VAL A 389 21.84 2.67 5.77
CA VAL A 389 23.06 2.08 5.24
C VAL A 389 23.39 2.63 3.86
N THR A 390 24.65 2.54 3.48
CA THR A 390 25.12 2.79 2.11
C THR A 390 25.13 1.52 1.27
N GLN A 391 25.20 0.34 1.90
CA GLN A 391 25.17 -0.99 1.26
C GLN A 391 24.50 -2.01 2.19
N GLN A 392 23.74 -2.97 1.64
CA GLN A 392 23.00 -3.97 2.42
C GLN A 392 23.75 -5.27 2.63
N SER A 393 24.43 -5.75 1.60
CA SER A 393 25.12 -7.03 1.57
C SER A 393 26.49 -6.86 0.94
N SER A 394 27.44 -7.66 1.40
CA SER A 394 28.73 -7.79 0.72
C SER A 394 28.52 -8.55 -0.58
N GLN A 395 28.98 -7.98 -1.69
CA GLN A 395 28.98 -8.65 -3.00
C GLN A 395 30.16 -9.61 -3.17
N MET A 396 31.01 -9.80 -2.15
CA MET A 396 32.20 -10.66 -2.28
C MET A 396 31.87 -12.15 -2.43
N PHE A 397 30.67 -12.58 -2.04
CA PHE A 397 30.29 -14.01 -1.99
C PHE A 397 28.94 -14.30 -2.68
N SER A 398 28.44 -13.37 -3.51
CA SER A 398 27.11 -13.45 -4.14
C SER A 398 27.14 -13.98 -5.57
#